data_AF-Q9T2Q1-F1
#
_entry.id   AF-Q9T2Q1-F1
#
_cell.length_a   1.000
_cell.length_b   1.000
_cell.length_c   1.000
_cell.angle_alpha   90.00
_cell.angle_beta   90.00
_cell.angle_gamma   90.00
#
_symmetry.space_group_name_H-M   'P 1'
#
loop_
_entity.id
_entity.type
_entity.pdbx_description
1 polymer ?
#
loop_
_entity_poly.entity_id
_entity_poly.type
_entity_poly.pdbx_seq_one_letter_code
_entity_poly.pdbx_strand_id
1 'polypeptide(L)' 'IQSFSLPELPYEYSALEPVISGEIMSLHHQKH' A
#
# COMPACT_ATOMS: atom_id res chain seq x y z
N ILE A 1 -11.78 15.02 -19.01
CA ILE A 1 -10.70 14.10 -18.58
C ILE A 1 -11.04 13.72 -17.14
N GLN A 2 -11.20 12.43 -16.83
CA GLN A 2 -11.43 11.99 -15.45
C GLN A 2 -10.08 11.75 -14.80
N SER A 3 -9.85 12.40 -13.65
CA SER A 3 -8.66 12.18 -12.84
C SER A 3 -8.91 11.04 -11.86
N PHE A 4 -7.96 10.12 -11.76
CA PHE A 4 -7.97 9.05 -10.77
C PHE A 4 -6.88 9.34 -9.72
N SER A 5 -7.18 9.06 -8.47
CA SER A 5 -6.26 9.20 -7.34
C SER A 5 -6.07 7.85 -6.67
N LEU A 6 -4.86 7.60 -6.19
CA LEU A 6 -4.56 6.45 -5.36
C LEU A 6 -5.29 6.60 -4.01
N PRO A 7 -6.13 5.63 -3.58
CA PRO A 7 -6.74 5.66 -2.26
C PRO A 7 -5.68 5.39 -1.18
N GLU A 8 -5.91 5.87 0.03
CA GLU A 8 -5.09 5.46 1.17
C GLU A 8 -5.43 4.03 1.62
N LEU A 9 -4.44 3.33 2.18
CA LEU A 9 -4.70 2.06 2.83
C LEU A 9 -5.43 2.29 4.15
N PRO A 10 -6.37 1.40 4.53
CA PRO A 10 -7.08 1.51 5.80
C PRO A 10 -6.23 1.04 7.00
N TYR A 11 -4.95 0.75 6.77
CA TYR A 11 -4.00 0.27 7.77
C TYR A 11 -2.56 0.65 7.40
N GLU A 12 -1.69 0.66 8.42
CA GLU A 12 -0.26 0.85 8.26
C GLU A 12 0.36 -0.24 7.39
N TYR A 13 1.43 0.07 6.65
CA TYR A 13 2.09 -0.89 5.77
C TYR A 13 2.54 -2.18 6.47
N SER A 14 2.92 -2.10 7.75
CA SER A 14 3.36 -3.24 8.56
C SER A 14 2.22 -4.03 9.23
N ALA A 15 0.95 -3.65 9.03
CA ALA A 15 -0.19 -4.28 9.72
C ALA A 15 -0.36 -5.77 9.39
N LEU A 16 0.26 -6.24 8.31
CA LEU A 16 0.19 -7.63 7.85
C LEU A 16 1.44 -8.45 8.22
N GLU A 17 2.36 -7.89 9.00
CA GLU A 17 3.53 -8.60 9.49
C GLU A 17 3.17 -9.67 10.54
N PRO A 18 3.92 -10.78 10.63
CA PRO A 18 5.10 -11.13 9.82
C PRO A 18 4.76 -11.83 8.50
N VAL A 19 3.47 -11.96 8.16
CA VAL A 19 3.01 -12.72 6.98
C VAL A 19 3.35 -11.99 5.68
N ILE A 20 3.25 -10.66 5.69
CA ILE A 20 3.63 -9.79 4.57
C ILE A 20 4.52 -8.67 5.12
N SER A 21 5.70 -8.48 4.52
CA SER A 21 6.62 -7.39 4.87
C SER A 21 6.01 -6.02 4.57
N GLY A 22 6.15 -5.07 5.51
CA GLY A 22 5.73 -3.69 5.28
C GLY A 22 6.47 -2.99 4.14
N GLU A 23 7.72 -3.38 3.86
CA GLU A 23 8.49 -2.86 2.72
C GLU A 23 7.86 -3.26 1.38
N ILE A 24 7.41 -4.53 1.29
CA ILE A 24 6.69 -5.03 0.11
C ILE A 24 5.37 -4.28 -0.06
N MET A 25 4.60 -4.09 1.02
CA MET A 25 3.33 -3.36 0.96
C MET A 25 3.51 -1.90 0.52
N SER A 26 4.57 -1.25 0.97
CA SER A 26 4.91 0.13 0.58
C SER A 26 5.24 0.23 -0.91
N LEU A 27 6.12 -0.65 -1.41
CA LEU A 27 6.47 -0.71 -2.83
C LEU A 27 5.26 -1.07 -3.69
N HIS A 28 4.43 -2.02 -3.24
CA HIS A 28 3.21 -2.42 -3.93
C HIS A 28 2.25 -1.24 -4.09
N HIS A 29 1.94 -0.54 -3.00
CA HIS A 29 0.96 0.53 -3.03
C HIS A 29 1.42 1.78 -3.81
N GLN A 30 2.72 2.10 -3.77
CA GLN A 30 3.22 3.37 -4.32
C GLN A 30 3.80 3.24 -5.74
N LYS A 31 4.05 2.02 -6.23
CA LYS A 31 4.75 1.81 -7.51
C LYS A 31 3.99 0.92 -8.50
N HIS A 32 3.21 -0.05 -8.04
CA HIS A 32 2.34 -0.86 -8.90
C HIS A 32 0.99 -0.18 -9.09
#